data_AF-A0A942N1H6-F1
#
_entry.id   AF-A0A942N1H6-F1
#
_cell.length_a   1.000
_cell.length_b   1.000
_cell.length_c   1.000
_cell.angle_alpha   90.00
_cell.angle_beta   90.00
_cell.angle_gamma   90.00
#
_symmetry.space_group_name_H-M   'P 1'
#
loop_
_entity.id
_entity.type
_entity.pdbx_description
1 polymer ?
#
loop_
_entity_poly.entity_id
_entity_poly.type
_entity_poly.pdbx_seq_one_letter_code
_entity_poly.pdbx_strand_id
1 'polypeptide(L)'
;MNSSLWNLLYVKPTDNYLLFSLSYFIAQQNDFLEEVNVDIPIKELFSDKFPEEEFILTVGIFELHHGINIPDNYLDYGLTLREFVARVSALARLTSDEYAKHIKGMRDVAMRAFDEHAKKIMMN
;
A
#
# COMPACT_ATOMS: atom_id res chain seq x y z
N MET A 1 13.85 30.04 0.92
CA MET A 1 13.42 29.10 1.97
C MET A 1 12.22 28.34 1.43
N ASN A 2 12.35 27.04 1.19
CA ASN A 2 11.35 26.21 0.51
C ASN A 2 10.13 26.00 1.42
N SER A 3 9.04 26.68 1.09
CA SER A 3 7.71 26.51 1.71
C SER A 3 7.05 25.17 1.37
N SER A 4 7.65 24.34 0.51
CA SER A 4 7.08 23.08 0.04
C SER A 4 7.07 21.96 1.08
N LEU A 5 8.03 21.93 2.00
CA LEU A 5 8.07 20.92 3.08
C LEU A 5 6.97 21.10 4.12
N TRP A 6 6.48 22.33 4.31
CA TRP A 6 5.38 22.62 5.25
C TRP A 6 4.01 22.37 4.62
N ASN A 7 3.87 22.53 3.30
CA ASN A 7 2.64 22.17 2.58
C ASN A 7 2.48 20.65 2.41
N LEU A 8 3.58 19.88 2.37
CA LEU A 8 3.57 18.41 2.38
C LEU A 8 2.98 17.80 3.67
N LEU A 9 2.86 18.59 4.74
CA LEU A 9 2.20 18.21 6.00
C LEU A 9 0.76 18.76 6.10
N TYR A 10 0.27 19.46 5.07
CA TYR A 10 -1.08 20.00 5.00
C TYR A 10 -2.00 19.17 4.09
N VAL A 11 -1.84 17.84 4.12
CA VAL A 11 -3.05 17.03 4.16
C VAL A 11 -3.77 17.53 5.40
N LYS A 12 -4.92 18.24 5.27
CA LYS A 12 -5.81 18.51 6.42
C LYS A 12 -5.75 17.26 7.28
N PRO A 13 -5.37 17.34 8.58
CA PRO A 13 -5.19 16.14 9.39
C PRO A 13 -6.35 15.23 9.07
N THR A 14 -6.06 14.15 8.32
CA THR A 14 -7.10 13.17 8.14
C THR A 14 -7.25 12.66 9.54
N ASP A 15 -8.47 12.66 10.09
CA ASP A 15 -8.71 12.17 11.46
C ASP A 15 -8.30 10.68 11.62
N ASN A 16 -7.72 10.10 10.57
CA ASN A 16 -7.30 8.72 10.41
C ASN A 16 -5.85 8.63 9.90
N TYR A 17 -4.92 8.30 10.81
CA TYR A 17 -3.51 8.07 10.52
C TYR A 17 -3.26 7.01 9.42
N LEU A 18 -4.14 6.02 9.29
CA LEU A 18 -4.02 5.00 8.24
C LEU A 18 -4.21 5.61 6.84
N LEU A 19 -5.11 6.59 6.70
CA LEU A 19 -5.37 7.25 5.42
C LEU A 19 -4.16 8.10 5.01
N PHE A 20 -3.57 8.80 5.97
CA PHE A 20 -2.32 9.51 5.76
C PHE A 20 -1.20 8.57 5.31
N SER A 21 -0.95 7.47 6.03
CA SER A 21 0.13 6.54 5.70
C SER A 21 -0.03 5.91 4.31
N LEU A 22 -1.23 5.46 3.95
CA LEU A 22 -1.46 4.86 2.64
C LEU A 22 -1.23 5.89 1.51
N SER A 23 -1.78 7.10 1.66
CA SER A 23 -1.60 8.18 0.69
C SER A 23 -0.11 8.56 0.54
N TYR A 24 0.62 8.57 1.66
CA TYR A 24 2.06 8.83 1.66
C TYR A 24 2.85 7.75 0.91
N PHE A 25 2.55 6.47 1.12
CA PHE A 25 3.22 5.40 0.39
C PHE A 25 2.92 5.45 -1.12
N ILE A 26 1.68 5.76 -1.51
CA ILE A 26 1.32 5.95 -2.92
C ILE A 26 2.11 7.11 -3.54
N ALA A 27 2.23 8.24 -2.83
CA ALA A 27 3.00 9.39 -3.30
C ALA A 27 4.50 9.06 -3.47
N GLN A 28 5.06 8.27 -2.55
CA GLN A 28 6.46 7.83 -2.62
C GLN A 28 6.74 6.95 -3.86
N GLN A 29 5.84 6.03 -4.22
CA GLN A 29 6.05 5.15 -5.39
C GLN A 29 5.84 5.87 -6.73
N ASN A 30 5.12 6.99 -6.74
CA ASN A 30 4.80 7.71 -7.96
C ASN A 30 5.89 8.69 -8.42
N ASP A 31 6.96 8.92 -7.66
CA ASP A 31 7.88 10.08 -7.80
C ASP A 31 7.14 11.45 -7.83
N PHE A 32 5.84 11.46 -7.54
CA PHE A 32 5.01 12.65 -7.43
C PHE A 32 4.92 13.01 -5.96
N LEU A 33 5.58 14.11 -5.58
CA LEU A 33 5.32 14.80 -4.31
C LEU A 33 4.03 15.65 -4.36
N GLU A 34 3.16 15.41 -5.35
CA GLU A 34 1.86 16.08 -5.50
C GLU A 34 0.78 15.36 -4.67
N GLU A 35 -0.26 16.09 -4.27
CA GLU A 35 -1.31 15.57 -3.40
C GLU A 35 -2.07 14.39 -4.04
N VAL A 36 -2.10 13.26 -3.35
CA VAL A 36 -2.97 12.13 -3.72
C VAL A 36 -4.41 12.52 -3.40
N ASN A 37 -5.28 12.56 -4.42
CA ASN A 37 -6.70 12.76 -4.20
C ASN A 37 -7.32 11.47 -3.61
N VAL A 38 -7.70 11.52 -2.35
CA VAL A 38 -8.22 10.36 -1.60
C VAL A 38 -9.70 10.07 -1.84
N ASP A 39 -10.39 10.95 -2.58
CA ASP A 39 -11.84 10.93 -2.78
C ASP A 39 -12.23 10.53 -4.22
N ILE A 40 -11.26 10.14 -5.07
CA ILE A 40 -11.52 9.47 -6.36
C ILE A 40 -11.42 7.94 -6.23
N PRO A 41 -12.08 7.17 -7.10
CA PRO A 41 -11.94 5.72 -7.13
C PRO A 41 -10.48 5.27 -7.30
N ILE A 42 -10.07 4.21 -6.60
CA ILE A 42 -8.70 3.68 -6.64
C ILE A 42 -8.24 3.36 -8.05
N LYS A 43 -9.12 2.79 -8.90
CA LYS A 43 -8.81 2.50 -10.31
C LYS A 43 -8.39 3.74 -11.12
N GLU A 44 -8.80 4.94 -10.68
CA GLU A 44 -8.45 6.20 -11.35
C GLU A 44 -7.07 6.72 -10.94
N LEU A 45 -6.44 6.10 -9.93
CA LEU A 45 -5.05 6.36 -9.55
C LEU A 45 -4.07 5.65 -10.51
N PHE A 46 -4.52 4.65 -11.26
CA PHE A 46 -3.64 3.82 -12.07
C PHE A 46 -3.20 4.55 -13.34
N SER A 47 -1.90 4.46 -13.63
CA SER A 47 -1.28 5.06 -14.81
C SER A 47 -0.06 4.25 -15.26
N ASP A 48 0.54 4.60 -16.40
CA ASP A 48 1.79 3.97 -16.87
C ASP A 48 2.93 4.07 -15.83
N LYS A 49 2.89 5.08 -14.95
CA LYS A 49 3.89 5.31 -13.90
C LYS A 49 3.53 4.67 -12.56
N PHE A 50 2.26 4.34 -12.36
CA PHE A 50 1.76 3.70 -11.15
C PHE A 50 0.67 2.71 -11.55
N PRO A 51 1.07 1.55 -12.06
CA PRO A 51 0.13 0.53 -12.48
C PRO A 51 -0.48 -0.16 -11.25
N GLU A 52 -1.46 -1.03 -11.49
CA GLU A 52 -2.18 -1.77 -10.45
C GLU A 52 -1.23 -2.56 -9.54
N GLU A 53 -0.17 -3.14 -10.10
CA GLU A 53 0.83 -3.91 -9.37
C GLU A 53 1.55 -3.06 -8.32
N GLU A 54 1.87 -1.80 -8.64
CA GLU A 54 2.49 -0.88 -7.69
C GLU A 54 1.52 -0.50 -6.55
N PHE A 55 0.23 -0.41 -6.86
CA PHE A 55 -0.79 -0.23 -5.83
C PHE A 55 -0.88 -1.45 -4.90
N ILE A 56 -0.88 -2.67 -5.46
CA ILE A 56 -0.88 -3.91 -4.67
C ILE A 56 0.35 -3.98 -3.76
N LEU A 57 1.54 -3.67 -4.29
CA LEU A 57 2.77 -3.61 -3.50
C LEU A 57 2.69 -2.57 -2.39
N THR A 58 2.12 -1.41 -2.69
CA THR A 58 1.89 -0.33 -1.71
C THR A 58 0.97 -0.78 -0.58
N VAL A 59 -0.10 -1.51 -0.89
CA VAL A 59 -0.99 -2.10 0.12
C VAL A 59 -0.24 -3.12 0.98
N GLY A 60 0.59 -3.98 0.38
CA GLY A 60 1.41 -4.93 1.15
C GLY A 60 2.42 -4.25 2.08
N ILE A 61 3.04 -3.15 1.66
CA ILE A 61 3.89 -2.32 2.52
C ILE A 61 3.07 -1.73 3.67
N PHE A 62 1.86 -1.27 3.38
CA PHE A 62 0.95 -0.72 4.36
C PHE A 62 0.51 -1.76 5.41
N GLU A 63 0.19 -2.99 5.00
CA GLU A 63 -0.09 -4.13 5.89
C GLU A 63 1.06 -4.40 6.87
N LEU A 64 2.27 -4.49 6.33
CA LEU A 64 3.49 -4.68 7.13
C LEU A 64 3.72 -3.53 8.09
N HIS A 65 3.61 -2.29 7.62
CA HIS A 65 3.89 -1.11 8.44
C HIS A 65 2.95 -1.00 9.66
N HIS A 66 1.67 -1.34 9.48
CA HIS A 66 0.66 -1.21 10.54
C HIS A 66 0.38 -2.52 11.27
N GLY A 67 0.96 -3.63 10.83
CA GLY A 67 0.68 -4.96 11.36
C GLY A 67 -0.78 -5.32 11.21
N ILE A 68 -1.34 -5.15 10.01
CA ILE A 68 -2.73 -5.49 9.68
C ILE A 68 -2.71 -6.52 8.56
N ASN A 69 -3.59 -7.51 8.61
CA ASN A 69 -3.78 -8.47 7.53
C ASN A 69 -5.09 -8.13 6.80
N ILE A 70 -4.98 -7.51 5.63
CA ILE A 70 -6.10 -7.08 4.78
C ILE A 70 -6.52 -8.28 3.91
N PRO A 71 -7.77 -8.74 4.01
CA PRO A 71 -8.26 -9.81 3.16
C PRO A 71 -8.30 -9.42 1.68
N ASP A 72 -7.99 -10.34 0.76
CA ASP A 72 -7.99 -10.07 -0.69
C ASP A 72 -9.33 -9.48 -1.19
N ASN A 73 -10.46 -9.89 -0.60
CA ASN A 73 -11.79 -9.39 -0.98
C ASN A 73 -12.06 -7.94 -0.54
N TYR A 74 -11.13 -7.28 0.15
CA TYR A 74 -11.21 -5.85 0.48
C TYR A 74 -10.65 -4.97 -0.64
N LEU A 75 -9.90 -5.53 -1.59
CA LEU A 75 -9.35 -4.81 -2.75
C LEU A 75 -10.44 -4.59 -3.82
N ASP A 76 -11.38 -3.71 -3.51
CA ASP A 76 -12.38 -3.21 -4.45
C ASP A 76 -11.92 -1.88 -5.03
N TYR A 77 -11.43 -1.90 -6.28
CA TYR A 77 -10.91 -0.70 -6.95
C TYR A 77 -11.99 0.32 -7.34
N GLY A 78 -13.27 0.00 -7.12
CA GLY A 78 -14.37 0.96 -7.19
C GLY A 78 -14.45 1.91 -5.99
N LEU A 79 -13.83 1.56 -4.86
CA LEU A 79 -13.78 2.39 -3.67
C LEU A 79 -12.79 3.54 -3.83
N THR A 80 -13.03 4.61 -3.08
CA THR A 80 -12.03 5.64 -2.79
C THR A 80 -11.01 5.17 -1.75
N LEU A 81 -9.83 5.80 -1.68
CA LEU A 81 -8.85 5.50 -0.62
C LEU A 81 -9.43 5.72 0.78
N ARG A 82 -10.28 6.75 0.94
CA ARG A 82 -10.97 7.03 2.21
C ARG A 82 -11.89 5.88 2.63
N GLU A 83 -12.70 5.36 1.71
CA GLU A 83 -13.62 4.24 1.97
C GLU A 83 -12.86 2.94 2.22
N PHE A 84 -11.83 2.67 1.43
CA PHE A 84 -10.95 1.52 1.65
C PHE A 84 -10.34 1.55 3.06
N VAL A 85 -9.75 2.68 3.45
CA VAL A 85 -9.16 2.84 4.78
C VAL A 85 -10.21 2.78 5.88
N ALA A 86 -11.42 3.29 5.66
CA ALA A 86 -12.52 3.14 6.62
C ALA A 86 -12.82 1.65 6.89
N ARG A 87 -12.86 0.81 5.84
CA ARG A 87 -13.02 -0.65 5.98
C ARG A 87 -11.85 -1.30 6.71
N VAL A 88 -10.62 -0.93 6.34
CA VAL A 88 -9.40 -1.47 6.95
C VAL A 88 -9.26 -1.06 8.41
N SER A 89 -9.72 0.13 8.80
CA SER A 89 -9.65 0.62 10.17
C SER A 89 -10.46 -0.21 11.18
N ALA A 90 -11.42 -1.01 10.69
CA ALA A 90 -12.18 -1.95 11.51
C ALA A 90 -11.45 -3.28 11.76
N LEU A 91 -10.34 -3.54 11.07
CA LEU A 91 -9.56 -4.76 11.25
C LEU A 91 -8.73 -4.68 12.54
N ALA A 92 -8.62 -5.83 13.21
CA ALA A 92 -7.72 -5.95 14.36
C ALA A 92 -6.26 -5.91 13.88
N ARG A 93 -5.41 -5.27 14.69
CA ARG A 93 -3.96 -5.39 14.52
C ARG A 93 -3.51 -6.79 14.89
N LEU A 94 -2.54 -7.30 14.16
CA LEU A 94 -1.91 -8.58 14.41
C LEU A 94 -1.20 -8.56 15.76
N THR A 95 -1.34 -9.65 16.51
CA THR A 95 -0.46 -9.95 17.63
C THR A 95 0.97 -10.19 17.13
N SER A 96 1.96 -10.14 18.02
CA SER A 96 3.36 -10.37 17.66
C SER A 96 3.59 -11.72 16.94
N ASP A 97 2.89 -12.77 17.38
CA ASP A 97 2.98 -14.11 16.78
C ASP A 97 2.34 -14.17 15.40
N GLU A 98 1.18 -13.51 15.21
CA GLU A 98 0.52 -13.40 13.92
C GLU A 98 1.34 -12.56 12.94
N TYR A 99 1.92 -11.46 13.41
CA TYR A 99 2.79 -10.60 12.61
C TYR A 99 4.05 -11.35 12.14
N ALA A 100 4.68 -12.13 13.03
CA ALA A 100 5.82 -12.97 12.67
C ALA A 100 5.45 -14.03 11.61
N LYS A 101 4.27 -14.64 11.72
CA LYS A 101 3.76 -15.58 10.71
C LYS A 101 3.45 -14.89 9.38
N HIS A 102 2.87 -13.69 9.42
CA HIS A 102 2.52 -12.90 8.26
C HIS A 102 3.79 -12.50 7.46
N ILE A 103 4.81 -11.95 8.13
CA ILE A 103 6.12 -11.67 7.51
C ILE A 103 6.73 -12.93 6.90
N LYS A 104 6.71 -14.04 7.65
CA LYS A 104 7.25 -15.31 7.15
C LYS A 104 6.52 -15.76 5.89
N GLY A 105 5.19 -15.66 5.85
CA GLY A 105 4.37 -15.98 4.68
C GLY A 105 4.75 -15.14 3.46
N MET A 106 4.85 -13.82 3.62
CA MET A 106 5.26 -12.92 2.54
C MET A 106 6.68 -13.23 2.04
N ARG A 107 7.62 -13.50 2.96
CA ARG A 107 8.99 -13.89 2.59
C ARG A 107 9.02 -15.20 1.82
N ASP A 108 8.27 -16.21 2.25
CA ASP A 108 8.24 -17.52 1.60
C ASP A 108 7.61 -17.43 0.20
N VAL A 109 6.65 -16.53 -0.02
CA VAL A 109 6.13 -16.20 -1.37
C VAL A 109 7.22 -15.56 -2.23
N ALA A 110 7.92 -14.54 -1.72
CA ALA A 110 8.98 -13.84 -2.45
C ALA A 110 10.13 -14.80 -2.84
N MET A 111 10.55 -15.69 -1.94
CA MET A 111 11.59 -16.68 -2.22
C MET A 111 11.19 -17.65 -3.32
N ARG A 112 9.93 -18.14 -3.33
CA ARG A 112 9.43 -19.00 -4.40
C ARG A 112 9.42 -18.30 -5.76
N ALA A 113 8.99 -17.05 -5.80
CA ALA A 113 9.00 -16.27 -7.04
C ALA A 113 10.43 -16.09 -7.59
N PHE A 114 11.41 -15.87 -6.71
CA PHE A 114 12.82 -15.79 -7.08
C PHE A 114 13.34 -17.11 -7.65
N ASP A 115 13.07 -18.24 -6.99
CA ASP A 115 13.50 -19.56 -7.43
C ASP A 115 12.91 -19.93 -8.81
N GLU A 116 11.64 -19.60 -9.05
CA GLU A 116 10.99 -19.82 -10.35
C GLU A 116 11.59 -18.96 -11.46
N HIS A 117 11.93 -17.71 -11.17
CA HIS A 117 12.61 -16.82 -12.11
C HIS A 117 14.02 -17.32 -12.46
N ALA A 118 14.80 -17.72 -11.45
CA ALA A 118 16.14 -18.27 -11.64
C ALA A 118 16.13 -19.53 -12.52
N LYS A 119 15.14 -20.42 -12.35
CA LYS A 119 14.98 -21.61 -13.19
C LYS A 119 14.69 -21.27 -14.65
N LYS A 120 13.86 -20.25 -14.92
CA LYS A 120 13.55 -19.81 -16.29
C LYS A 120 14.78 -19.26 -17.03
N ILE A 121 15.67 -18.56 -16.33
CA ILE A 121 16.91 -18.04 -16.91
C ILE A 121 17.88 -19.18 -17.25
N MET A 122 17.97 -20.22 -16.41
CA MET A 122 18.88 -21.36 -16.64
C MET A 122 18.44 -22.33 -17.74
N MET A 123 17.20 -22.21 -18.23
CA MET A 123 16.64 -23.08 -19.28
C MET A 123 16.64 -22.44 -20.68
N ASN A 124 17.08 -21.19 -20.80
CA ASN A 124 17.27 -20.46 -22.07
C ASN A 124 18.78 -20.27 -22.35
#